data_AF-A0A5K1GL75-F1
#
_entry.id   AF-A0A5K1GL75-F1
#
_cell.length_a   1.000
_cell.length_b   1.000
_cell.length_c   1.000
_cell.angle_alpha   90.00
_cell.angle_beta   90.00
_cell.angle_gamma   90.00
#
_symmetry.space_group_name_H-M   'P 1'
#
loop_
_entity.id
_entity.type
_entity.pdbx_description
1 polymer ?
#
loop_
_entity_poly.entity_id
_entity_poly.type
_entity_poly.pdbx_seq_one_letter_code
_entity_poly.pdbx_strand_id
1 'polypeptide(L)' 'FHAVEMQDSFPSIKNILLLDSEGKRVAVKYYSDDWPTLNAKLAYEKSVFTKTQKSNARTE' A
#
# COMPACT_ATOMS: atom_id res chain seq x y z
N PHE A 1 -9.62 20.92 -9.32
CA PHE A 1 -9.75 19.59 -8.67
C PHE A 1 -8.95 19.60 -7.38
N HIS A 2 -9.45 20.26 -6.35
CA HIS A 2 -8.89 20.10 -5.01
C HIS A 2 -9.41 18.76 -4.49
N ALA A 3 -8.51 17.79 -4.30
CA ALA A 3 -8.85 16.59 -3.57
C ALA A 3 -9.26 17.05 -2.17
N VAL A 4 -10.51 16.79 -1.80
CA VAL A 4 -10.97 16.91 -0.42
C VAL A 4 -10.00 16.06 0.42
N GLU A 5 -9.17 16.73 1.21
CA GLU A 5 -8.38 16.05 2.23
C GLU A 5 -9.39 15.46 3.21
N MET A 6 -9.46 14.12 3.25
CA MET A 6 -10.29 13.38 4.21
C MET A 6 -9.69 13.47 5.61
N GLN A 7 -9.69 14.68 6.15
CA GLN A 7 -9.61 14.97 7.56
C GLN A 7 -11.08 15.24 7.92
N ASP A 8 -11.82 14.27 8.47
CA ASP A 8 -12.14 14.35 9.90
C ASP A 8 -12.92 13.13 10.43
N SER A 9 -12.69 11.89 9.99
CA SER A 9 -13.27 10.78 10.77
C SER A 9 -12.59 9.42 10.86
N PHE A 10 -11.77 8.94 9.90
CA PHE A 10 -11.09 7.64 10.08
C PHE A 10 -9.87 7.47 9.15
N PRO A 11 -8.61 7.56 9.62
CA PRO A 11 -7.50 6.98 8.88
C PRO A 11 -7.24 5.56 9.39
N SER A 12 -8.28 4.70 9.45
CA SER A 12 -8.06 3.28 9.77
C SER A 12 -7.16 2.61 8.72
N ILE A 13 -7.16 3.17 7.50
CA ILE A 13 -6.34 2.74 6.37
C ILE A 13 -5.10 3.64 6.27
N LYS A 14 -3.92 3.05 6.48
CA LYS A 14 -2.63 3.75 6.36
C LYS A 14 -2.20 3.99 4.91
N ASN A 15 -2.51 3.04 4.02
CA ASN A 15 -2.13 3.08 2.61
C ASN A 15 -3.03 2.17 1.76
N ILE A 16 -3.07 2.45 0.46
CA ILE A 16 -3.67 1.60 -0.57
C ILE A 16 -2.60 1.37 -1.64
N LEU A 17 -2.28 0.09 -1.89
CA LEU A 17 -1.28 -0.33 -2.87
C LEU A 17 -1.98 -1.11 -4.00
N LEU A 18 -1.78 -0.69 -5.24
CA LEU A 18 -2.16 -1.47 -6.43
C LEU A 18 -0.87 -1.91 -7.11
N LEU A 19 -0.61 -3.21 -7.06
CA LEU A 19 0.58 -3.84 -7.61
C LEU A 19 0.17 -4.82 -8.73
N ASP A 20 1.04 -4.98 -9.74
CA ASP A 20 0.87 -6.04 -10.74
C ASP A 20 1.31 -7.41 -10.21
N SER A 21 1.26 -8.43 -11.07
CA SER A 21 1.64 -9.82 -10.72
C SER A 21 3.11 -10.00 -10.36
N GLU A 22 3.97 -9.05 -10.73
CA GLU A 22 5.41 -9.05 -10.42
C GLU A 22 5.74 -8.22 -9.16
N GLY A 23 4.73 -7.56 -8.59
CA GLY A 23 4.87 -6.72 -7.40
C GLY A 23 5.29 -5.29 -7.71
N LYS A 24 5.22 -4.87 -8.97
CA LYS A 24 5.52 -3.50 -9.38
C LYS A 24 4.29 -2.62 -9.19
N ARG A 25 4.54 -1.40 -8.72
CA ARG A 25 3.49 -0.41 -8.44
C ARG A 25 2.80 0.09 -9.71
N VAL A 26 1.50 -0.12 -9.78
CA VAL A 26 0.58 0.48 -10.76
C VAL A 26 -0.01 1.78 -10.20
N ALA A 27 -0.47 1.76 -8.94
CA ALA A 27 -0.92 2.94 -8.23
C ALA A 27 -0.60 2.84 -6.73
N VAL A 28 -0.38 3.98 -6.08
CA VAL A 28 -0.21 4.04 -4.63
C VAL A 28 -0.87 5.29 -4.09
N LYS A 29 -1.42 5.16 -2.90
CA LYS A 29 -1.83 6.30 -2.08
C LYS A 29 -1.49 6.03 -0.62
N TYR A 30 -0.69 6.93 -0.05
CA TYR A 30 -0.35 6.92 1.38
C TYR A 30 -1.21 7.97 2.07
N TYR A 31 -1.83 7.59 3.18
CA TYR A 31 -2.61 8.49 4.04
C TYR A 31 -1.92 8.75 5.39
N SER A 32 -0.80 8.07 5.64
CA SER A 32 0.04 8.20 6.83
C SER A 32 1.49 8.48 6.43
N ASP A 33 2.19 9.27 7.24
CA ASP A 33 3.60 9.62 7.09
C ASP A 33 4.56 8.61 7.74
N ASP A 34 4.07 7.44 8.15
CA ASP A 34 4.85 6.34 8.73
C ASP A 34 6.06 5.90 7.86
N TRP A 35 6.01 6.14 6.55
CA TRP A 35 7.11 5.88 5.61
C TRP A 35 7.52 7.18 4.91
N PRO A 36 8.38 8.01 5.52
CA PRO A 36 8.67 9.36 5.02
C PRO A 36 9.58 9.35 3.79
N THR A 37 10.41 8.32 3.62
CA THR A 37 11.37 8.23 2.49
C THR A 37 10.86 7.33 1.38
N LEU A 38 11.26 7.61 0.14
CA LEU A 38 10.92 6.75 -1.01
C LEU A 38 11.43 5.31 -0.81
N ASN A 39 12.64 5.15 -0.29
CA ASN A 39 13.21 3.83 -0.01
C ASN A 39 12.40 3.05 1.04
N ALA A 40 11.89 3.72 2.07
CA ALA A 40 11.04 3.09 3.08
C ALA A 40 9.69 2.64 2.48
N LYS A 41 9.09 3.47 1.61
CA LYS A 41 7.86 3.12 0.87
C LYS A 41 8.05 1.90 -0.02
N LEU A 42 9.12 1.87 -0.82
CA LEU A 42 9.45 0.75 -1.70
C LEU A 42 9.75 -0.54 -0.93
N ALA A 43 10.49 -0.45 0.18
CA ALA A 43 10.77 -1.59 1.05
C ALA A 43 9.47 -2.16 1.66
N TYR A 44 8.56 -1.27 2.06
CA TYR A 44 7.24 -1.65 2.57
C TYR A 44 6.38 -2.33 1.50
N GLU A 45 6.24 -1.74 0.31
CA GLU A 45 5.51 -2.32 -0.83
C GLU A 45 6.01 -3.74 -1.15
N LYS A 46 7.34 -3.91 -1.24
CA LYS A 46 7.97 -5.22 -1.48
C LYS A 46 7.67 -6.21 -0.35
N SER A 47 7.72 -5.77 0.90
CA SER A 47 7.41 -6.62 2.07
C SER A 47 5.96 -7.09 2.06
N VAL A 48 5.02 -6.18 1.78
CA VAL A 48 3.58 -6.50 1.67
C VAL A 48 3.37 -7.52 0.55
N PHE A 49 3.88 -7.25 -0.65
CA PHE A 49 3.75 -8.15 -1.80
C PHE A 49 4.31 -9.54 -1.50
N THR A 50 5.50 -9.63 -0.90
CA THR A 50 6.15 -10.91 -0.59
C THR A 50 5.35 -11.72 0.44
N LYS A 51 4.74 -11.05 1.41
CA LYS A 51 3.91 -11.68 2.45
C LYS A 51 2.57 -12.16 1.91
N THR A 52 1.95 -11.43 0.98
CA THR A 52 0.64 -11.78 0.41
C THR A 52 0.74 -12.77 -0.75
N GLN A 53 1.82 -12.72 -1.54
CA GLN A 53 2.05 -13.64 -2.67
C GLN A 53 2.02 -15.11 -2.25
N LYS A 54 2.54 -15.44 -1.05
CA LYS A 54 2.60 -16.82 -0.52
C LYS A 54 1.30 -17.28 0.16
N SER A 55 0.31 -16.41 0.33
CA SER A 55 -0.95 -16.72 1.04
C SER A 55 -2.09 -17.18 0.11
N ASN A 56 -1.86 -17.26 -1.20
CA ASN A 56 -2.86 -17.69 -2.19
C ASN A 56 -2.97 -19.22 -2.40
N ALA A 57 -2.42 -20.04 -1.50
CA ALA A 57 -2.56 -21.50 -1.52
C ALA A 57 -3.44 -22.03 -0.38
N ARG A 58 -4.60 -21.40 -0.13
CA ARG A 58 -5.74 -22.16 0.41
C ARG A 58 -6.57 -22.62 -0.78
N THR A 59 -6.14 -23.76 -1.30
CA THR A 59 -6.99 -24.69 -2.05
C THR A 59 -8.19 -25.00 -1.16
N GLU A 60 -9.37 -24.61 -1.61
CA GLU A 60 -10.60 -25.33 -1.24
C GLU A 60 -10.81 -26.43 -2.29
#